data_AF-A0AAW0J3B0-F1
#
_entry.id   AF-A0AAW0J3B0-F1
#
_cell.length_a   1.000
_cell.length_b   1.000
_cell.length_c   1.000
_cell.angle_alpha   90.00
_cell.angle_beta   90.00
_cell.angle_gamma   90.00
#
_symmetry.space_group_name_H-M   'P 1'
#
loop_
_entity.id
_entity.type
_entity.pdbx_description
1 polymer ?
#
loop_
_entity_poly.entity_id
_entity_poly.type
_entity_poly.pdbx_seq_one_letter_code
_entity_poly.pdbx_strand_id
1 'polypeptide(L)'
;PKLVAVSNKVAFVNPNAPVYPRLAQGKVWNEITVTWTSGYGIDEAEPFVEWGPKGGAQVRSPAGTLTFDRNTMCDFQPASLNTTKQLIEDLNDIDIVFHIGDIVYAMGYIAQWDQFIAQIEPIASTKPYMIGSGNHECVWPGTGSFYQNMDSGGECGVLAEKKFYVPAENRANFWYSTDYGMFQFCIAHTELDWRGRSEQYKFIENCLASVDRQRQPWLIFLAQSTRLFFCGLLCGRRVI
;
A
#
# COMPACT_ATOMS: atom_id res chain seq x y z
N PRO A 1 7.40 -2.74 33.47
CA PRO A 1 6.21 -2.10 34.09
C PRO A 1 5.65 -3.02 35.20
N LYS A 2 5.03 -2.47 36.25
CA LYS A 2 4.32 -3.25 37.30
C LYS A 2 2.84 -2.93 37.22
N LEU A 3 2.00 -3.96 37.06
CA LEU A 3 0.55 -3.81 36.97
C LEU A 3 -0.02 -3.49 38.35
N VAL A 4 -0.81 -2.41 38.45
CA VAL A 4 -1.40 -1.94 39.72
C VAL A 4 -2.93 -1.94 39.72
N ALA A 5 -3.57 -1.91 38.54
CA ALA A 5 -5.02 -1.99 38.38
C ALA A 5 -5.37 -2.43 36.94
N VAL A 6 -6.58 -2.98 36.76
CA VAL A 6 -7.17 -3.37 35.46
C VAL A 6 -8.61 -2.85 35.41
N SER A 7 -9.01 -2.23 34.30
CA SER A 7 -10.38 -1.74 34.09
C SER A 7 -11.35 -2.85 33.69
N ASN A 8 -12.65 -2.55 33.67
CA ASN A 8 -13.64 -3.43 33.03
C ASN A 8 -13.38 -3.55 31.52
N LYS A 9 -13.83 -4.67 30.93
CA LYS A 9 -13.79 -4.89 29.48
C LYS A 9 -14.82 -4.00 28.78
N VAL A 10 -14.45 -3.47 27.63
CA VAL A 10 -15.32 -2.71 26.71
C VAL A 10 -15.15 -3.32 25.33
N ALA A 11 -16.23 -3.41 24.56
CA ALA A 11 -16.23 -3.95 23.21
C ALA A 11 -17.22 -3.18 22.31
N PHE A 12 -16.94 -3.13 21.02
CA PHE A 12 -17.92 -2.72 20.02
C PHE A 12 -19.09 -3.70 20.00
N VAL A 13 -20.27 -3.24 19.56
CA VAL A 13 -21.46 -4.09 19.42
C VAL A 13 -21.20 -5.27 18.48
N ASN A 14 -20.51 -5.02 17.37
CA ASN A 14 -20.02 -6.05 16.46
C ASN A 14 -18.51 -5.88 16.21
N PRO A 15 -17.66 -6.60 16.94
CA PRO A 15 -16.21 -6.57 16.73
C PRO A 15 -15.77 -7.10 15.36
N ASN A 16 -16.61 -7.87 14.66
CA ASN A 16 -16.27 -8.54 13.40
C ASN A 16 -16.71 -7.75 12.16
N ALA A 17 -17.35 -6.58 12.35
CA ALA A 17 -17.90 -5.79 11.25
C ALA A 17 -16.86 -5.51 10.14
N PRO A 18 -17.27 -5.50 8.86
CA PRO A 18 -16.39 -5.06 7.77
C PRO A 18 -16.10 -3.56 7.91
N VAL A 19 -14.82 -3.21 7.94
CA VAL A 19 -14.33 -1.85 8.23
C VAL A 19 -13.15 -1.47 7.35
N TYR A 20 -12.93 -0.16 7.24
CA TYR A 20 -11.75 0.47 6.63
C TYR A 20 -11.48 0.03 5.17
N PRO A 21 -12.46 0.26 4.26
CA PRO A 21 -12.26 -0.03 2.85
C PRO A 21 -11.19 0.89 2.26
N ARG A 22 -10.36 0.32 1.38
CA ARG A 22 -9.36 1.03 0.59
C ARG A 22 -9.40 0.60 -0.87
N LEU A 23 -9.38 1.59 -1.74
CA LEU A 23 -9.42 1.44 -3.18
C LEU A 23 -8.00 1.38 -3.75
N ALA A 24 -7.79 0.51 -4.73
CA ALA A 24 -6.58 0.50 -5.54
C ALA A 24 -6.93 0.19 -7.01
N GLN A 25 -6.21 0.78 -7.95
CA GLN A 25 -6.38 0.46 -9.37
C GLN A 25 -6.08 -1.03 -9.61
N GLY A 26 -6.92 -1.66 -10.44
CA GLY A 26 -6.80 -3.06 -10.80
C GLY A 26 -5.77 -3.31 -11.90
N LYS A 27 -5.82 -4.50 -12.51
CA LYS A 27 -4.86 -4.89 -13.55
C LYS A 27 -5.05 -4.17 -14.89
N VAL A 28 -6.21 -3.55 -15.09
CA VAL A 28 -6.59 -2.84 -16.30
C VAL A 28 -7.26 -1.50 -15.95
N TRP A 29 -7.23 -0.55 -16.87
CA TRP A 29 -7.67 0.85 -16.65
C TRP A 29 -9.11 1.00 -16.14
N ASN A 30 -9.99 0.05 -16.47
CA ASN A 30 -11.41 0.06 -16.08
C ASN A 30 -11.71 -0.89 -14.91
N GLU A 31 -10.70 -1.34 -14.18
CA GLU A 31 -10.84 -2.17 -12.99
C GLU A 31 -10.38 -1.39 -11.75
N ILE A 32 -11.18 -1.43 -10.68
CA ILE A 32 -10.81 -0.95 -9.36
C ILE A 32 -11.06 -2.05 -8.34
N THR A 33 -10.17 -2.17 -7.37
CA THR A 33 -10.28 -3.16 -6.29
C THR A 33 -10.77 -2.47 -5.02
N VAL A 34 -11.62 -3.16 -4.26
CA VAL A 34 -12.05 -2.76 -2.92
C VAL A 34 -11.49 -3.77 -1.94
N THR A 35 -10.61 -3.34 -1.05
CA THR A 35 -10.07 -4.18 0.03
C THR A 35 -10.56 -3.65 1.37
N TRP A 36 -11.09 -4.50 2.24
CA TRP A 36 -11.53 -4.13 3.59
C TRP A 36 -11.01 -5.15 4.62
N THR A 37 -11.24 -4.87 5.91
CA THR A 37 -10.88 -5.77 7.02
C THR A 37 -12.16 -6.20 7.74
N SER A 38 -12.30 -7.47 8.09
CA SER A 38 -13.41 -7.97 8.92
C SER A 38 -12.95 -9.08 9.86
N GLY A 39 -13.70 -9.33 10.93
CA GLY A 39 -13.46 -10.45 11.83
C GLY A 39 -14.10 -11.77 11.41
N TYR A 40 -14.82 -11.80 10.28
CA TYR A 40 -15.48 -13.01 9.76
C TYR A 40 -14.50 -13.89 8.97
N GLY A 41 -14.43 -15.18 9.33
CA GLY A 41 -13.77 -16.21 8.51
C GLY A 41 -14.60 -16.59 7.28
N ILE A 42 -13.98 -17.20 6.27
CA ILE A 42 -14.69 -17.68 5.06
C ILE A 42 -15.74 -18.76 5.36
N ASP A 43 -15.55 -19.49 6.46
CA ASP A 43 -16.50 -20.50 6.94
C ASP A 43 -17.67 -19.88 7.74
N GLU A 44 -17.57 -18.60 8.11
CA GLU A 44 -18.57 -17.88 8.89
C GLU A 44 -19.47 -17.00 8.01
N ALA A 45 -18.92 -16.39 6.96
CA ALA A 45 -19.65 -15.55 6.01
C ALA A 45 -19.01 -15.56 4.62
N GLU A 46 -19.84 -15.48 3.57
CA GLU A 46 -19.39 -15.29 2.20
C GLU A 46 -19.19 -13.79 1.92
N PRO A 47 -17.94 -13.32 1.70
CA PRO A 47 -17.66 -11.89 1.50
C PRO A 47 -17.96 -11.46 0.06
N PHE A 48 -18.64 -10.32 -0.09
CA PHE A 48 -18.95 -9.72 -1.38
C PHE A 48 -18.97 -8.20 -1.31
N VAL A 49 -18.84 -7.54 -2.47
CA VAL A 49 -19.09 -6.11 -2.65
C VAL A 49 -20.36 -5.94 -3.46
N GLU A 50 -21.29 -5.12 -2.99
CA GLU A 50 -22.45 -4.66 -3.76
C GLU A 50 -22.13 -3.28 -4.34
N TRP A 51 -22.22 -3.13 -5.66
CA TRP A 51 -21.80 -1.91 -6.36
C TRP A 51 -22.57 -1.67 -7.65
N GLY A 52 -22.55 -0.43 -8.13
CA GLY A 52 -23.18 -0.01 -9.37
C GLY A 52 -23.17 1.52 -9.53
N PRO A 53 -23.64 2.04 -10.66
CA PRO A 53 -23.77 3.49 -10.87
C PRO A 53 -24.64 4.13 -9.77
N LYS A 54 -24.29 5.34 -9.35
CA LYS A 54 -25.08 6.09 -8.36
C LYS A 54 -26.51 6.29 -8.87
N GLY A 55 -27.49 5.80 -8.12
CA GLY A 55 -28.91 5.83 -8.50
C GLY A 55 -29.33 4.78 -9.53
N GLY A 56 -28.44 3.87 -9.92
CA GLY A 56 -28.70 2.77 -10.83
C GLY A 56 -28.85 1.41 -10.14
N ALA A 57 -29.03 0.36 -10.95
CA ALA A 57 -29.07 -1.01 -10.46
C ALA A 57 -27.72 -1.43 -9.85
N GLN A 58 -27.79 -2.15 -8.73
CA GLN A 58 -26.63 -2.67 -8.02
C GLN A 58 -26.43 -4.15 -8.34
N VAL A 59 -25.18 -4.59 -8.39
CA VAL A 59 -24.77 -5.97 -8.61
C VAL A 59 -23.80 -6.41 -7.52
N ARG A 60 -23.65 -7.72 -7.34
CA ARG A 60 -22.72 -8.30 -6.37
C ARG A 60 -21.53 -8.93 -7.07
N SER A 61 -20.35 -8.72 -6.50
CA SER A 61 -19.11 -9.37 -6.93
C SER A 61 -18.45 -10.05 -5.72
N PRO A 62 -17.93 -11.28 -5.87
CA PRO A 62 -17.30 -12.00 -4.77
C PRO A 62 -15.98 -11.33 -4.35
N ALA A 63 -15.54 -11.60 -3.12
CA ALA A 63 -14.23 -11.16 -2.64
C ALA A 63 -13.35 -12.33 -2.19
N GLY A 64 -12.04 -12.20 -2.40
CA GLY A 64 -11.06 -13.13 -1.85
C GLY A 64 -10.68 -12.71 -0.42
N THR A 65 -10.52 -13.68 0.47
CA THR A 65 -10.10 -13.44 1.87
C THR A 65 -8.64 -13.82 2.06
N LEU A 66 -7.87 -12.94 2.69
CA LEU A 66 -6.48 -13.16 3.09
C LEU A 66 -6.34 -12.84 4.58
N THR A 67 -5.63 -13.69 5.33
CA THR A 67 -5.40 -13.51 6.77
C THR A 67 -3.94 -13.78 7.15
N PHE A 68 -3.53 -13.31 8.32
CA PHE A 68 -2.22 -13.50 8.93
C PHE A 68 -2.34 -13.32 10.46
N ASP A 69 -1.42 -13.88 11.24
CA ASP A 69 -1.49 -13.88 12.71
C ASP A 69 -0.40 -12.98 13.32
N ARG A 70 -0.64 -12.36 14.51
CA ARG A 70 0.30 -12.12 15.65
C ARG A 70 0.10 -10.81 16.45
N ASN A 71 0.57 -10.81 17.71
CA ASN A 71 0.23 -9.97 18.89
C ASN A 71 1.06 -8.68 19.18
N THR A 72 0.34 -7.65 19.67
CA THR A 72 0.68 -6.47 20.54
C THR A 72 1.44 -5.23 19.99
N MET A 73 1.22 -4.05 20.62
CA MET A 73 1.25 -2.64 20.11
C MET A 73 2.25 -1.71 20.84
N CYS A 74 2.79 -0.60 20.29
CA CYS A 74 2.27 0.80 20.18
C CYS A 74 3.31 1.73 19.47
N ASP A 75 2.91 2.79 18.73
CA ASP A 75 3.49 4.17 18.72
C ASP A 75 2.73 5.13 17.75
N PHE A 76 2.82 6.46 17.93
CA PHE A 76 2.17 7.47 17.07
C PHE A 76 3.15 8.59 16.67
N GLN A 77 3.13 9.00 15.40
CA GLN A 77 3.93 10.14 14.90
C GLN A 77 3.04 11.38 14.61
N PRO A 78 3.26 12.54 15.27
CA PRO A 78 2.40 13.72 15.12
C PRO A 78 2.33 14.32 13.71
N ALA A 79 3.41 14.26 12.93
CA ALA A 79 3.43 14.79 11.57
C ALA A 79 2.54 14.01 10.60
N SER A 80 2.34 12.71 10.85
CA SER A 80 1.47 11.82 10.07
C SER A 80 0.02 12.34 10.04
N LEU A 81 -0.46 12.85 11.17
CA LEU A 81 -1.80 13.41 11.29
C LEU A 81 -1.97 14.69 10.47
N ASN A 82 -0.96 15.56 10.43
CA ASN A 82 -1.03 16.80 9.64
C ASN A 82 -1.09 16.50 8.14
N THR A 83 -0.25 15.58 7.63
CA THR A 83 -0.28 15.18 6.22
C THR A 83 -1.63 14.55 5.86
N THR A 84 -2.13 13.65 6.70
CA THR A 84 -3.45 13.02 6.51
C THR A 84 -4.55 14.08 6.47
N LYS A 85 -4.52 15.03 7.40
CA LYS A 85 -5.49 16.12 7.47
C LYS A 85 -5.48 16.97 6.19
N GLN A 86 -4.31 17.41 5.71
CA GLN A 86 -4.25 18.22 4.48
C GLN A 86 -4.77 17.45 3.26
N LEU A 87 -4.43 16.16 3.13
CA LEU A 87 -4.94 15.33 2.03
C LEU A 87 -6.46 15.16 2.08
N ILE A 88 -7.06 15.12 3.27
CA ILE A 88 -8.52 15.08 3.44
C ILE A 88 -9.15 16.44 3.07
N GLU A 89 -8.53 17.55 3.50
CA GLU A 89 -9.02 18.90 3.19
C GLU A 89 -9.02 19.17 1.68
N ASP A 90 -7.99 18.71 0.97
CA ASP A 90 -7.82 18.90 -0.48
C ASP A 90 -8.38 17.74 -1.32
N LEU A 91 -9.10 16.77 -0.72
CA LEU A 91 -9.45 15.50 -1.37
C LEU A 91 -10.30 15.65 -2.64
N ASN A 92 -11.08 16.73 -2.75
CA ASN A 92 -11.88 17.01 -3.95
C ASN A 92 -11.01 17.33 -5.17
N ASP A 93 -9.82 17.87 -4.95
CA ASP A 93 -8.84 18.23 -5.98
C ASP A 93 -7.73 17.17 -6.14
N ILE A 94 -7.82 16.07 -5.39
CA ILE A 94 -6.92 14.92 -5.46
C ILE A 94 -7.65 13.74 -6.07
N ASP A 95 -7.05 13.15 -7.11
CA ASP A 95 -7.67 12.07 -7.86
C ASP A 95 -7.09 10.69 -7.53
N ILE A 96 -5.82 10.63 -7.15
CA ILE A 96 -5.10 9.40 -6.83
C ILE A 96 -3.95 9.73 -5.87
N VAL A 97 -3.68 8.84 -4.92
CA VAL A 97 -2.59 9.00 -3.94
C VAL A 97 -1.55 7.89 -4.13
N PHE A 98 -0.27 8.24 -4.10
CA PHE A 98 0.84 7.29 -4.06
C PHE A 98 1.64 7.46 -2.76
N HIS A 99 1.62 6.46 -1.89
CA HIS A 99 2.43 6.40 -0.66
C HIS A 99 3.62 5.46 -0.89
N ILE A 100 4.79 6.04 -1.17
CA ILE A 100 5.91 5.36 -1.83
C ILE A 100 6.84 4.58 -0.89
N GLY A 101 6.30 3.82 0.05
CA GLY A 101 7.05 3.01 1.02
C GLY A 101 7.12 3.65 2.41
N ASP A 102 7.54 2.86 3.40
CA ASP A 102 7.56 3.19 4.82
C ASP A 102 6.20 3.70 5.32
N ILE A 103 5.22 2.80 5.24
CA ILE A 103 3.79 3.12 5.28
C ILE A 103 3.32 3.38 6.70
N VAL A 104 3.60 2.42 7.59
CA VAL A 104 3.04 2.39 8.96
C VAL A 104 4.11 2.55 10.02
N TYR A 105 5.34 2.09 9.73
CA TYR A 105 6.38 1.89 10.76
C TYR A 105 5.92 0.98 11.90
N ALA A 106 5.07 -0.01 11.61
CA ALA A 106 4.58 -0.97 12.60
C ALA A 106 5.72 -1.79 13.19
N MET A 107 6.74 -2.17 12.39
CA MET A 107 7.97 -2.82 12.86
C MET A 107 7.69 -4.02 13.79
N GLY A 108 6.71 -4.85 13.45
CA GLY A 108 6.29 -6.02 14.22
C GLY A 108 5.19 -5.75 15.25
N TYR A 109 4.81 -4.49 15.48
CA TYR A 109 3.65 -4.10 16.30
C TYR A 109 2.37 -4.09 15.45
N ILE A 110 1.92 -5.29 15.11
CA ILE A 110 0.97 -5.57 14.01
C ILE A 110 -0.32 -4.76 14.01
N ALA A 111 -0.93 -4.51 15.17
CA ALA A 111 -2.22 -3.83 15.18
C ALA A 111 -2.12 -2.33 14.78
N GLN A 112 -0.90 -1.77 14.65
CA GLN A 112 -0.71 -0.42 14.09
C GLN A 112 -1.15 -0.34 12.63
N TRP A 113 -1.13 -1.46 11.91
CA TRP A 113 -1.66 -1.50 10.56
C TRP A 113 -3.17 -1.22 10.50
N ASP A 114 -3.95 -1.74 11.46
CA ASP A 114 -5.40 -1.47 11.47
C ASP A 114 -5.68 -0.01 11.84
N GLN A 115 -4.87 0.54 12.75
CA GLN A 115 -4.89 1.96 13.09
C GLN A 115 -4.54 2.84 11.88
N PHE A 116 -3.51 2.50 11.11
CA PHE A 116 -3.14 3.25 9.91
C PHE A 116 -4.22 3.19 8.83
N ILE A 117 -4.79 2.00 8.59
CA ILE A 117 -5.85 1.86 7.59
C ILE A 117 -7.09 2.66 8.00
N ALA A 118 -7.44 2.68 9.30
CA ALA A 118 -8.49 3.55 9.82
C ALA A 118 -8.15 5.04 9.65
N GLN A 119 -6.88 5.42 9.84
CA GLN A 119 -6.43 6.81 9.67
C GLN A 119 -6.59 7.30 8.22
N ILE A 120 -6.27 6.46 7.21
CA ILE A 120 -6.37 6.83 5.79
C ILE A 120 -7.75 6.55 5.17
N GLU A 121 -8.66 5.88 5.88
CA GLU A 121 -10.01 5.53 5.39
C GLU A 121 -10.74 6.71 4.72
N PRO A 122 -10.74 7.94 5.28
CA PRO A 122 -11.43 9.06 4.63
C PRO A 122 -10.90 9.39 3.22
N ILE A 123 -9.65 9.04 2.92
CA ILE A 123 -9.02 9.21 1.61
C ILE A 123 -9.24 7.95 0.76
N ALA A 124 -8.78 6.81 1.28
CA ALA A 124 -8.64 5.57 0.54
C ALA A 124 -9.99 4.89 0.23
N SER A 125 -11.06 5.21 0.96
CA SER A 125 -12.41 4.74 0.64
C SER A 125 -13.04 5.44 -0.57
N THR A 126 -12.48 6.57 -0.98
CA THR A 126 -13.05 7.45 -2.03
C THR A 126 -12.13 7.60 -3.24
N LYS A 127 -10.81 7.59 -3.03
CA LYS A 127 -9.79 7.72 -4.09
C LYS A 127 -8.82 6.54 -4.04
N PRO A 128 -8.27 6.08 -5.19
CA PRO A 128 -7.27 5.02 -5.17
C PRO A 128 -6.04 5.43 -4.34
N TYR A 129 -5.62 4.54 -3.43
CA TYR A 129 -4.47 4.72 -2.55
C TYR A 129 -3.41 3.66 -2.89
N MET A 130 -2.52 4.03 -3.82
CA MET A 130 -1.47 3.17 -4.33
C MET A 130 -0.26 3.22 -3.40
N ILE A 131 0.43 2.10 -3.21
CA ILE A 131 1.57 2.01 -2.28
C ILE A 131 2.83 1.43 -2.93
N GLY A 132 3.99 1.89 -2.50
CA GLY A 132 5.28 1.21 -2.69
C GLY A 132 5.68 0.45 -1.44
N SER A 133 6.65 -0.46 -1.55
CA SER A 133 7.25 -1.15 -0.40
C SER A 133 8.59 -0.51 -0.04
N GLY A 134 8.76 -0.17 1.24
CA GLY A 134 9.99 0.38 1.81
C GLY A 134 10.69 -0.59 2.75
N ASN A 135 11.74 -0.10 3.41
CA ASN A 135 12.57 -0.94 4.28
C ASN A 135 11.81 -1.38 5.54
N HIS A 136 10.92 -0.54 6.07
CA HIS A 136 10.10 -0.89 7.23
C HIS A 136 8.97 -1.88 6.91
N GLU A 137 8.68 -2.14 5.64
CA GLU A 137 7.75 -3.20 5.25
C GLU A 137 8.48 -4.53 5.05
N CYS A 138 9.64 -4.52 4.36
CA CYS A 138 10.21 -5.75 3.77
C CYS A 138 11.49 -6.27 4.44
N VAL A 139 12.38 -5.40 4.94
CA VAL A 139 13.77 -5.79 5.22
C VAL A 139 13.90 -6.60 6.51
N TRP A 140 14.34 -7.86 6.35
CA TRP A 140 14.65 -8.77 7.44
C TRP A 140 15.77 -9.75 7.04
N PRO A 141 16.69 -10.16 7.94
CA PRO A 141 17.78 -11.04 7.55
C PRO A 141 17.29 -12.43 7.14
N GLY A 142 17.81 -12.97 6.03
CA GLY A 142 17.51 -14.33 5.59
C GLY A 142 16.15 -14.55 4.90
N THR A 143 15.44 -13.48 4.52
CA THR A 143 14.11 -13.56 3.87
C THR A 143 14.14 -13.33 2.36
N GLY A 144 15.33 -13.10 1.78
CA GLY A 144 15.49 -12.81 0.36
C GLY A 144 15.44 -11.31 0.00
N SER A 145 15.26 -10.41 0.98
CA SER A 145 15.47 -8.98 0.76
C SER A 145 16.92 -8.70 0.35
N PHE A 146 17.13 -7.73 -0.53
CA PHE A 146 18.44 -7.30 -0.99
C PHE A 146 19.29 -6.77 0.17
N TYR A 147 18.65 -6.10 1.12
CA TYR A 147 19.24 -5.62 2.35
C TYR A 147 18.98 -6.59 3.50
N GLN A 148 19.86 -6.55 4.51
CA GLN A 148 19.89 -7.53 5.61
C GLN A 148 19.78 -6.85 7.00
N ASN A 149 19.11 -5.70 7.08
CA ASN A 149 18.79 -5.05 8.36
C ASN A 149 17.56 -5.70 9.00
N MET A 150 17.11 -5.18 10.14
CA MET A 150 15.92 -5.64 10.88
C MET A 150 14.78 -4.60 10.84
N ASP A 151 14.77 -3.73 9.83
CA ASP A 151 13.93 -2.53 9.78
C ASP A 151 12.43 -2.87 9.81
N SER A 152 12.03 -4.03 9.27
CA SER A 152 10.63 -4.45 9.27
C SER A 152 10.15 -5.03 10.60
N GLY A 153 11.03 -5.21 11.60
CA GLY A 153 10.68 -5.83 12.88
C GLY A 153 10.10 -7.26 12.77
N GLY A 154 10.43 -7.98 11.70
CA GLY A 154 9.99 -9.35 11.45
C GLY A 154 8.76 -9.48 10.56
N GLU A 155 8.22 -8.37 10.05
CA GLU A 155 7.07 -8.39 9.13
C GLU A 155 7.37 -8.95 7.73
N CYS A 156 8.62 -8.83 7.26
CA CYS A 156 9.14 -9.43 6.02
C CYS A 156 8.23 -9.27 4.78
N GLY A 157 7.54 -8.13 4.66
CA GLY A 157 6.68 -7.77 3.53
C GLY A 157 5.26 -8.32 3.60
N VAL A 158 4.97 -9.25 4.53
CA VAL A 158 3.70 -9.99 4.57
C VAL A 158 2.52 -9.05 4.82
N LEU A 159 2.65 -8.10 5.75
CA LEU A 159 1.52 -7.25 6.12
C LEU A 159 1.20 -6.23 5.02
N ALA A 160 2.21 -5.62 4.42
CA ALA A 160 2.05 -4.75 3.25
C ALA A 160 1.40 -5.52 2.09
N GLU A 161 1.91 -6.72 1.78
CA GLU A 161 1.37 -7.58 0.72
C GLU A 161 -0.09 -7.94 0.98
N LYS A 162 -0.48 -8.36 2.20
CA LYS A 162 -1.84 -8.84 2.47
C LYS A 162 -2.85 -7.72 2.68
N LYS A 163 -2.45 -6.63 3.34
CA LYS A 163 -3.37 -5.54 3.69
C LYS A 163 -3.62 -4.58 2.54
N PHE A 164 -2.72 -4.47 1.57
CA PHE A 164 -2.90 -3.55 0.45
C PHE A 164 -2.83 -4.31 -0.86
N TYR A 165 -3.72 -3.95 -1.77
CA TYR A 165 -3.69 -4.44 -3.14
C TYR A 165 -2.87 -3.48 -4.01
N VAL A 166 -2.01 -4.06 -4.84
CA VAL A 166 -1.35 -3.38 -5.97
C VAL A 166 -1.40 -4.32 -7.17
N PRO A 167 -1.47 -3.81 -8.41
CA PRO A 167 -1.58 -4.62 -9.62
C PRO A 167 -0.22 -5.23 -10.05
N ALA A 168 0.57 -5.72 -9.09
CA ALA A 168 1.80 -6.45 -9.34
C ALA A 168 1.49 -7.87 -9.87
N GLU A 169 2.29 -8.36 -10.82
CA GLU A 169 2.22 -9.75 -11.29
C GLU A 169 2.47 -10.73 -10.15
N ASN A 170 3.49 -10.44 -9.33
CA ASN A 170 3.76 -11.10 -8.07
C ASN A 170 3.76 -10.06 -6.94
N ARG A 171 2.78 -10.11 -6.04
CA ARG A 171 2.65 -9.14 -4.93
C ARG A 171 3.79 -9.24 -3.91
N ALA A 172 4.47 -10.38 -3.79
CA ALA A 172 5.67 -10.48 -2.95
C ALA A 172 6.85 -9.67 -3.52
N ASN A 173 6.89 -9.46 -4.84
CA ASN A 173 7.90 -8.65 -5.50
C ASN A 173 7.60 -7.14 -5.41
N PHE A 174 6.32 -6.77 -5.30
CA PHE A 174 5.85 -5.40 -5.05
C PHE A 174 6.20 -4.31 -6.10
N TRP A 175 6.85 -4.65 -7.21
CA TRP A 175 6.99 -3.74 -8.34
C TRP A 175 5.80 -3.90 -9.31
N TYR A 176 5.29 -2.78 -9.82
CA TYR A 176 4.13 -2.76 -10.70
C TYR A 176 4.03 -1.46 -11.49
N SER A 177 3.21 -1.49 -12.52
CA SER A 177 2.88 -0.33 -13.35
C SER A 177 1.40 -0.01 -13.20
N THR A 178 1.04 1.26 -13.22
CA THR A 178 -0.37 1.71 -13.25
C THR A 178 -0.48 3.01 -14.02
N ASP A 179 -1.68 3.33 -14.50
CA ASP A 179 -1.94 4.54 -15.26
C ASP A 179 -3.07 5.37 -14.66
N TYR A 180 -3.02 6.69 -14.86
CA TYR A 180 -4.14 7.57 -14.55
C TYR A 180 -4.26 8.65 -15.61
N GLY A 181 -5.16 8.46 -16.58
CA GLY A 181 -5.34 9.38 -17.70
C GLY A 181 -4.03 9.55 -18.49
N MET A 182 -3.44 10.75 -18.43
CA MET A 182 -2.20 11.10 -19.16
C MET A 182 -0.91 10.62 -18.47
N PHE A 183 -1.02 9.99 -17.30
CA PHE A 183 0.13 9.57 -16.49
C PHE A 183 0.35 8.07 -16.56
N GLN A 184 1.59 7.67 -16.80
CA GLN A 184 2.08 6.32 -16.56
C GLN A 184 2.99 6.35 -15.33
N PHE A 185 2.75 5.43 -14.39
CA PHE A 185 3.59 5.21 -13.22
C PHE A 185 4.30 3.86 -13.33
N CYS A 186 5.59 3.85 -13.02
CA CYS A 186 6.41 2.65 -12.83
C CYS A 186 6.93 2.64 -11.38
N ILE A 187 6.43 1.71 -10.57
CA ILE A 187 6.74 1.62 -9.14
C ILE A 187 7.75 0.50 -8.94
N ALA A 188 8.91 0.85 -8.37
CA ALA A 188 9.96 -0.08 -8.00
C ALA A 188 9.88 -0.46 -6.51
N HIS A 189 10.43 -1.63 -6.19
CA HIS A 189 10.65 -2.12 -4.84
C HIS A 189 12.14 -2.10 -4.52
N THR A 190 12.55 -1.09 -3.77
CA THR A 190 13.96 -0.81 -3.45
C THR A 190 14.59 -1.85 -2.53
N GLU A 191 13.80 -2.74 -1.92
CA GLU A 191 14.33 -3.75 -1.01
C GLU A 191 14.65 -5.08 -1.72
N LEU A 192 14.49 -5.16 -3.05
CA LEU A 192 14.87 -6.28 -3.91
C LEU A 192 15.86 -5.81 -4.99
N ASP A 193 16.70 -6.69 -5.53
CA ASP A 193 17.77 -6.28 -6.47
C ASP A 193 17.22 -5.58 -7.73
N TRP A 194 17.64 -4.34 -7.97
CA TRP A 194 17.25 -3.51 -9.13
C TRP A 194 18.38 -3.32 -10.15
N ARG A 195 19.56 -3.90 -9.91
CA ARG A 195 20.74 -3.69 -10.78
C ARG A 195 20.54 -4.38 -12.12
N GLY A 196 21.35 -3.98 -13.10
CA GLY A 196 21.30 -4.53 -14.46
C GLY A 196 21.25 -6.06 -14.45
N ARG A 197 20.34 -6.61 -15.27
CA ARG A 197 20.01 -8.04 -15.41
C ARG A 197 19.11 -8.65 -14.33
N SER A 198 18.75 -7.93 -13.26
CA SER A 198 17.75 -8.43 -12.31
C SER A 198 16.36 -8.51 -12.96
N GLU A 199 15.45 -9.28 -12.34
CA GLU A 199 14.05 -9.34 -12.80
C GLU A 199 13.37 -7.98 -12.72
N GLN A 200 13.60 -7.27 -11.62
CA GLN A 200 13.07 -5.92 -11.43
C GLN A 200 13.60 -4.94 -12.48
N TYR A 201 14.88 -5.01 -12.85
CA TYR A 201 15.44 -4.15 -13.90
C TYR A 201 14.73 -4.38 -15.24
N LYS A 202 14.49 -5.64 -15.62
CA LYS A 202 13.74 -5.98 -16.85
C LYS A 202 12.29 -5.46 -16.79
N PHE A 203 11.65 -5.57 -15.63
CA PHE A 203 10.32 -4.99 -15.41
C PHE A 203 10.35 -3.46 -15.61
N ILE A 204 11.30 -2.76 -15.00
CA ILE A 204 11.42 -1.30 -15.10
C ILE A 204 11.66 -0.89 -16.56
N GLU A 205 12.57 -1.56 -17.27
CA GLU A 205 12.83 -1.30 -18.69
C GLU A 205 11.56 -1.47 -19.55
N ASN A 206 10.83 -2.57 -19.38
CA ASN A 206 9.57 -2.81 -20.08
C ASN A 206 8.48 -1.78 -19.72
N CYS A 207 8.35 -1.42 -18.44
CA CYS A 207 7.37 -0.44 -17.99
C CYS A 207 7.62 0.93 -18.64
N LEU A 208 8.87 1.37 -18.68
CA LEU A 208 9.24 2.67 -19.25
C LEU A 208 9.17 2.68 -20.79
N ALA A 209 9.45 1.54 -21.44
CA ALA A 209 9.48 1.42 -22.89
C ALA A 209 8.10 1.20 -23.55
N SER A 210 7.14 0.61 -22.84
CA SER A 210 5.83 0.24 -23.42
C SER A 210 4.84 1.41 -23.56
N VAL A 211 5.16 2.58 -23.03
CA VAL A 211 4.26 3.73 -22.94
C VAL A 211 4.16 4.47 -24.27
N ASP A 212 2.93 4.64 -24.77
CA ASP A 212 2.66 5.58 -25.85
C ASP A 212 2.74 7.03 -25.34
N ARG A 213 3.89 7.66 -25.56
CA ARG A 213 4.17 9.04 -25.10
C ARG A 213 3.33 10.12 -25.78
N GLN A 214 2.64 9.83 -26.88
CA GLN A 214 1.69 10.78 -27.46
C GLN A 214 0.37 10.80 -26.68
N ARG A 215 -0.05 9.65 -26.13
CA ARG A 215 -1.27 9.52 -25.33
C ARG A 215 -1.02 9.79 -23.85
N GLN A 216 0.10 9.30 -23.33
CA GLN A 216 0.52 9.41 -21.93
C GLN A 216 1.89 10.09 -21.85
N PRO A 217 1.93 11.43 -22.00
CA PRO A 217 3.18 12.18 -22.03
C PRO A 217 3.92 12.15 -20.69
N TRP A 218 3.22 11.99 -19.56
CA TRP A 218 3.78 12.06 -18.22
C TRP A 218 4.20 10.66 -17.74
N LEU A 219 5.51 10.38 -17.82
CA LEU A 219 6.10 9.15 -17.33
C LEU A 219 6.77 9.38 -15.97
N ILE A 220 6.29 8.69 -14.94
CA ILE A 220 6.69 8.89 -13.55
C ILE A 220 7.29 7.59 -13.00
N PHE A 221 8.49 7.68 -12.45
CA PHE A 221 9.14 6.57 -11.74
C PHE A 221 9.07 6.82 -10.24
N LEU A 222 8.62 5.82 -9.47
CA LEU A 222 8.46 5.92 -8.01
C LEU A 222 9.25 4.80 -7.32
N ALA A 223 9.98 5.15 -6.26
CA ALA A 223 10.78 4.24 -5.46
C ALA A 223 10.98 4.85 -4.05
N GLN A 224 11.05 4.02 -3.00
CA GLN A 224 11.31 4.50 -1.64
C GLN A 224 12.72 5.12 -1.52
N SER A 225 12.82 6.25 -0.82
CA SER A 225 14.01 7.13 -0.87
C SER A 225 15.01 6.98 0.27
N THR A 226 14.76 6.18 1.32
CA THR A 226 15.77 5.94 2.38
C THR A 226 17.06 5.31 1.83
N ARG A 227 17.01 4.79 0.60
CA ARG A 227 18.13 4.13 -0.08
C ARG A 227 18.37 4.67 -1.51
N LEU A 228 18.26 6.00 -1.67
CA LEU A 228 18.64 6.85 -2.81
C LEU A 228 18.96 6.13 -4.13
N PHE A 229 17.98 6.08 -5.04
CA PHE A 229 18.25 5.81 -6.46
C PHE A 229 18.93 7.00 -7.14
N PHE A 230 18.53 8.23 -6.81
CA PHE A 230 19.14 9.48 -7.26
C PHE A 230 18.68 10.65 -6.36
N CYS A 231 19.36 10.92 -5.23
CA CYS A 231 19.29 12.23 -4.56
C CYS A 231 20.43 12.39 -3.54
N GLY A 232 21.67 12.50 -4.03
CA GLY A 232 22.64 13.39 -3.38
C GLY A 232 22.53 14.76 -4.06
N LEU A 233 22.77 15.86 -3.34
CA LEU A 233 22.92 17.19 -3.94
C LEU A 233 23.82 17.10 -5.19
N LEU A 234 23.24 17.14 -6.37
CA LEU A 234 23.97 17.24 -7.63
C LEU A 234 23.33 18.35 -8.45
N CYS A 235 23.86 19.56 -8.20
CA CYS A 235 23.90 20.62 -9.19
C CYS A 235 24.34 20.00 -10.53
N GLY A 236 23.48 20.14 -11.54
CA GLY A 236 23.43 19.24 -12.68
C GLY A 236 24.72 19.17 -13.52
N ARG A 237 24.93 18.00 -14.12
CA ARG A 237 25.53 17.91 -15.44
C ARG A 237 24.66 16.99 -16.30
N ARG A 238 24.08 17.58 -17.34
CA ARG A 238 23.47 16.89 -18.48
C ARG A 238 24.49 15.90 -19.05
N VAL A 239 24.06 14.69 -19.31
CA VAL A 239 24.71 13.80 -20.28
C VAL A 239 23.80 13.79 -21.50
N ILE A 240 24.38 14.23 -22.62
CA ILE A 240 23.85 14.11 -23.98
C ILE A 240 24.23 12.70 -24.46
#